data_AF-K2LTG8-F1
#
_entry.id   AF-K2LTG8-F1
#
_cell.length_a   1.000
_cell.length_b   1.000
_cell.length_c   1.000
_cell.angle_alpha   90.00
_cell.angle_beta   90.00
_cell.angle_gamma   90.00
#
_symmetry.space_group_name_H-M   'P 1'
#
loop_
_entity.id
_entity.type
_entity.pdbx_description
1 polymer ?
#
loop_
_entity_poly.entity_id
_entity_poly.type
_entity_poly.pdbx_seq_one_letter_code
_entity_poly.pdbx_strand_id
1 'polypeptide(L)'
;MYRAVGASFEKDDGAERSGAAPPRLMVVTSDKGWPYTLNAPQGPIKDFFINCEVDRVWQIVNSNLTEWFSNFDLSLNPSPARRLLIGTPGIGKSMAAGSYLLYHLLHYDIEKLQVVVHCFGEKAYVFDKTAQTVTKCKDKTATESVVDGLWLRGMNGYIIYDVAKKGTPPATIFIPASGWGMIVVSSPKVSNYDEWAKQLKARRIIMNCPDEMDVKAMSTWMKQGVKTDEQAKYWKMVKTHMYFVGPIPHHIFDEESFNERCGAVRFALKSINELTVKEYFSRGGESPWYSEDPSHKLVKIVRELYADSEMFFNAPICVYLKEETFERFLRLTEYNSFLKLLLASKDIIFPIFFECFALKSFTESAFVKAMANKLTELEPPTRRQAKPCVLKLNPELHPKVYEGLVPSEYETKIRKINYGVLYKPWVTNFPLVDAFFFMESNPMTLVGLQMTTASQHHTTAS
;
A
#
# COMPACT_ATOMS: atom_id res chain seq x y z
N MET A 1 6.08 -2.92 -10.89
CA MET A 1 7.13 -3.36 -9.94
C MET A 1 8.27 -2.32 -10.05
N TYR A 2 9.27 -2.25 -9.17
CA TYR A 2 10.42 -1.35 -9.37
C TYR A 2 11.69 -2.19 -9.30
N ARG A 3 12.59 -2.02 -10.25
CA ARG A 3 13.87 -2.72 -10.32
C ARG A 3 15.00 -1.71 -10.24
N ALA A 4 16.02 -2.03 -9.45
CA ALA A 4 17.23 -1.23 -9.38
C ALA A 4 18.05 -1.43 -10.68
N VAL A 5 18.39 -0.32 -11.35
CA VAL A 5 19.30 -0.27 -12.50
C VAL A 5 20.37 0.78 -12.19
N GLY A 6 21.55 0.34 -11.75
CA GLY A 6 22.61 1.25 -11.30
C GLY A 6 22.23 2.02 -10.03
N ALA A 7 22.29 3.35 -10.08
CA ALA A 7 21.89 4.26 -8.99
C ALA A 7 20.46 4.83 -9.17
N SER A 8 19.70 4.32 -10.14
CA SER A 8 18.34 4.74 -10.47
C SER A 8 17.38 3.55 -10.44
N PHE A 9 16.09 3.82 -10.27
CA PHE A 9 15.05 2.79 -10.20
C PHE A 9 14.05 2.98 -11.33
N GLU A 10 13.88 1.94 -12.13
CA GLU A 10 12.89 1.90 -13.20
C GLU A 10 11.67 1.10 -12.76
N LYS A 11 10.51 1.47 -13.30
CA LYS A 11 9.27 0.72 -13.13
C LYS A 11 9.41 -0.57 -13.93
N ASP A 12 9.53 -1.69 -13.23
CA ASP A 12 9.52 -3.02 -13.81
C ASP A 12 8.07 -3.35 -14.22
N ASP A 13 7.80 -3.08 -15.49
CA ASP A 13 6.56 -3.41 -16.20
C ASP A 13 6.70 -4.75 -16.96
N GLY A 14 7.82 -5.47 -16.77
CA GLY A 14 8.23 -6.60 -17.59
C GLY A 14 8.40 -7.91 -16.81
N ALA A 15 7.33 -8.42 -16.23
CA ALA A 15 7.26 -9.84 -15.84
C ALA A 15 5.92 -10.45 -16.27
N GLU A 16 5.55 -10.25 -17.53
CA GLU A 16 4.54 -11.09 -18.19
C GLU A 16 5.13 -12.50 -18.37
N ARG A 17 4.74 -13.43 -17.49
CA ARG A 17 4.90 -14.86 -17.78
C ARG A 17 3.99 -15.21 -18.96
N SER A 18 4.58 -15.67 -20.06
CA SER A 18 3.86 -16.16 -21.25
C SER A 18 2.89 -17.29 -20.88
N GLY A 19 1.60 -16.99 -20.98
CA GLY A 19 0.46 -17.89 -20.73
C GLY A 19 -0.83 -17.07 -20.81
N ALA A 20 -1.98 -17.73 -21.00
CA ALA A 20 -3.28 -17.05 -21.00
C ALA A 20 -3.36 -16.05 -19.84
N ALA A 21 -3.83 -14.82 -20.12
CA ALA A 21 -3.79 -13.72 -19.16
C ALA A 21 -4.29 -14.22 -17.79
N PRO A 22 -3.43 -14.23 -16.76
CA PRO A 22 -3.80 -14.86 -15.50
C PRO A 22 -5.06 -14.19 -14.93
N PRO A 23 -5.97 -14.97 -14.31
CA PRO A 23 -7.18 -14.41 -13.72
C PRO A 23 -6.77 -13.34 -12.71
N ARG A 24 -7.22 -12.09 -12.93
CA ARG A 24 -6.85 -10.95 -12.08
C ARG A 24 -7.37 -11.09 -10.65
N LEU A 25 -8.49 -11.79 -10.50
CA LEU A 25 -9.14 -12.02 -9.22
C LEU A 25 -9.75 -13.43 -9.21
N MET A 26 -9.47 -14.19 -8.15
CA MET A 26 -10.21 -15.40 -7.83
C MET A 26 -11.05 -15.14 -6.57
N VAL A 27 -12.21 -15.77 -6.47
CA VAL A 27 -13.10 -15.66 -5.32
C VAL A 27 -13.28 -17.04 -4.71
N VAL A 28 -13.09 -17.14 -3.39
CA VAL A 28 -13.41 -18.37 -2.64
C VAL A 28 -14.63 -18.11 -1.79
N THR A 29 -15.63 -18.95 -1.97
CA THR A 29 -16.92 -18.85 -1.29
C THR A 29 -17.08 -20.01 -0.31
N SER A 30 -17.56 -19.71 0.89
CA SER A 30 -18.00 -20.69 1.89
C SER A 30 -19.43 -20.39 2.31
N ASP A 31 -20.33 -21.37 2.18
CA ASP A 31 -21.74 -21.22 2.57
C ASP A 31 -21.90 -20.90 4.06
N LYS A 32 -21.00 -21.45 4.88
CA LYS A 32 -20.95 -21.27 6.35
C LYS A 32 -20.05 -20.10 6.76
N GLY A 33 -19.38 -19.46 5.79
CA GLY A 33 -18.38 -18.42 5.99
C GLY A 33 -17.04 -18.92 6.53
N TRP A 34 -16.19 -17.98 6.93
CA TRP A 34 -14.79 -18.23 7.25
C TRP A 34 -14.47 -17.99 8.72
N PRO A 35 -13.57 -18.78 9.35
CA PRO A 35 -13.26 -18.67 10.78
C PRO A 35 -12.94 -17.25 11.28
N TYR A 36 -12.26 -16.43 10.45
CA TYR A 36 -11.94 -15.04 10.74
C TYR A 36 -13.20 -14.16 10.94
N THR A 37 -14.28 -14.46 10.23
CA THR A 37 -15.48 -13.61 10.12
C THR A 37 -16.68 -14.19 10.87
N LEU A 38 -16.56 -15.38 11.46
CA LEU A 38 -17.65 -16.04 12.20
C LEU A 38 -18.22 -15.21 13.35
N ASN A 39 -17.44 -14.29 13.93
CA ASN A 39 -17.89 -13.40 15.01
C ASN A 39 -18.09 -11.95 14.54
N ALA A 40 -18.13 -11.69 13.23
CA ALA A 40 -18.36 -10.35 12.72
C ALA A 40 -19.79 -9.90 13.05
N PRO A 41 -20.02 -8.62 13.43
CA PRO A 41 -21.35 -8.11 13.77
C PRO A 41 -22.39 -8.29 12.65
N GLN A 42 -21.94 -8.23 11.40
CA GLN A 42 -22.76 -8.36 10.20
C GLN A 42 -22.98 -9.82 9.75
N GLY A 43 -22.58 -10.79 10.58
CA GLY A 43 -22.59 -12.20 10.25
C GLY A 43 -21.35 -12.67 9.47
N PRO A 44 -21.25 -13.99 9.23
CA PRO A 44 -20.07 -14.57 8.63
C PRO A 44 -19.95 -14.16 7.15
N ILE A 45 -18.81 -13.58 6.79
CA ILE A 45 -18.50 -13.26 5.41
C ILE A 45 -18.24 -14.56 4.66
N LYS A 46 -18.91 -14.73 3.52
CA LYS A 46 -18.85 -15.94 2.68
C LYS A 46 -17.74 -15.90 1.65
N ASP A 47 -17.49 -14.73 1.07
CA ASP A 47 -16.54 -14.55 -0.01
C ASP A 47 -15.27 -13.83 0.46
N PHE A 48 -14.11 -14.27 -0.02
CA PHE A 48 -12.91 -13.44 -0.01
C PHE A 48 -12.21 -13.46 -1.37
N PHE A 49 -11.41 -12.42 -1.60
CA PHE A 49 -10.78 -12.13 -2.88
C PHE A 49 -9.30 -12.50 -2.87
N ILE A 50 -8.86 -13.21 -3.90
CA ILE A 50 -7.47 -13.59 -4.14
C ILE A 50 -6.97 -12.79 -5.33
N ASN A 51 -6.06 -11.85 -5.07
CA ASN A 51 -5.27 -11.22 -6.12
C ASN A 51 -3.89 -11.89 -6.23
N CYS A 52 -3.04 -11.36 -7.09
CA CYS A 52 -1.69 -11.88 -7.32
C CYS A 52 -0.83 -11.89 -6.05
N GLU A 53 -0.96 -10.92 -5.15
CA GLU A 53 -0.19 -10.86 -3.91
C GLU A 53 -0.66 -11.93 -2.90
N VAL A 54 -1.97 -12.17 -2.80
CA VAL A 54 -2.51 -13.27 -1.97
C VAL A 54 -2.07 -14.63 -2.52
N ASP A 55 -2.14 -14.84 -3.84
CA ASP A 55 -1.69 -16.10 -4.43
C ASP A 55 -0.19 -16.32 -4.22
N ARG A 56 0.62 -15.26 -4.39
CA ARG A 56 2.07 -15.32 -4.15
C ARG A 56 2.42 -15.74 -2.72
N VAL A 57 1.68 -15.29 -1.71
CA VAL A 57 1.88 -15.73 -0.32
C VAL A 57 1.73 -17.25 -0.22
N TRP A 58 0.68 -17.81 -0.84
CA TRP A 58 0.50 -19.26 -0.90
C TRP A 58 1.63 -19.95 -1.66
N GLN A 59 2.03 -19.46 -2.84
CA GLN A 59 3.11 -20.07 -3.63
C GLN A 59 4.43 -20.16 -2.84
N ILE A 60 4.76 -19.14 -2.04
CA ILE A 60 5.95 -19.15 -1.19
C ILE A 60 5.84 -20.22 -0.09
N VAL A 61 4.69 -20.30 0.58
CA VAL A 61 4.44 -21.30 1.62
C VAL A 61 4.47 -22.71 1.03
N ASN A 62 3.79 -22.93 -0.09
CA ASN A 62 3.76 -24.20 -0.81
C ASN A 62 5.16 -24.65 -1.25
N SER A 63 5.99 -23.72 -1.74
CA SER A 63 7.39 -24.01 -2.06
C SER A 63 8.19 -24.46 -0.83
N ASN A 64 7.97 -23.85 0.35
CA ASN A 64 8.66 -24.29 1.58
C ASN A 64 8.16 -25.64 2.09
N LEU A 65 6.88 -25.94 1.94
CA LEU A 65 6.34 -27.26 2.24
C LEU A 65 6.92 -28.32 1.29
N THR A 66 7.01 -28.01 0.00
CA THR A 66 7.58 -28.90 -1.01
C THR A 66 9.05 -29.19 -0.70
N GLU A 67 9.84 -28.16 -0.39
CA GLU A 67 11.24 -28.31 0.03
C GLU A 67 11.36 -29.18 1.30
N TRP A 68 10.51 -28.93 2.30
CA TRP A 68 10.51 -29.70 3.55
C TRP A 68 10.21 -31.18 3.34
N PHE A 69 9.20 -31.52 2.54
CA PHE A 69 8.82 -32.91 2.29
C PHE A 69 9.69 -33.62 1.22
N SER A 70 10.52 -32.89 0.47
CA SER A 70 11.44 -33.48 -0.51
C SER A 70 12.82 -33.80 0.08
N ASN A 71 13.21 -33.12 1.16
CA ASN A 71 14.49 -33.34 1.83
C ASN A 71 14.39 -34.56 2.77
N PHE A 72 14.73 -35.74 2.25
CA PHE A 72 14.75 -37.02 2.99
C PHE A 72 15.79 -37.09 4.12
N ASP A 73 16.74 -36.15 4.18
CA ASP A 73 17.76 -36.11 5.21
C ASP A 73 17.26 -35.32 6.43
N LEU A 74 16.57 -36.04 7.33
CA LEU A 74 15.96 -35.55 8.58
C LEU A 74 16.93 -34.81 9.51
N SER A 75 18.24 -34.85 9.21
CA SER A 75 19.30 -34.26 10.03
C SER A 75 19.54 -32.76 9.81
N LEU A 76 19.11 -32.18 8.67
CA LEU A 76 19.52 -30.82 8.27
C LEU A 76 18.42 -29.74 8.34
N ASN A 77 17.13 -30.11 8.34
CA ASN A 77 16.03 -29.15 8.50
C ASN A 77 14.79 -29.78 9.18
N PRO A 78 14.67 -29.70 10.52
CA PRO A 78 13.58 -30.34 11.25
C PRO A 78 12.21 -29.66 11.07
N SER A 79 12.10 -28.55 10.32
CA SER A 79 10.85 -27.80 10.07
C SER A 79 10.91 -26.99 8.78
N PRO A 80 9.78 -26.69 8.11
CA PRO A 80 9.79 -25.79 6.95
C PRO A 80 10.10 -24.35 7.39
N ALA A 81 10.55 -23.53 6.45
CA ALA A 81 10.92 -22.14 6.74
C ALA A 81 9.77 -21.38 7.41
N ARG A 82 10.06 -20.76 8.55
CA ARG A 82 9.11 -19.91 9.28
C ARG A 82 8.93 -18.59 8.54
N ARG A 83 7.68 -18.14 8.41
CA ARG A 83 7.34 -16.94 7.63
C ARG A 83 6.68 -15.86 8.48
N LEU A 84 6.99 -14.61 8.15
CA LEU A 84 6.31 -13.44 8.71
C LEU A 84 5.70 -12.64 7.56
N LEU A 85 4.37 -12.61 7.47
CA LEU A 85 3.62 -11.87 6.47
C LEU A 85 3.40 -10.43 6.93
N ILE A 86 4.06 -9.50 6.26
CA ILE A 86 4.01 -8.06 6.53
C ILE A 86 3.26 -7.38 5.38
N GLY A 87 2.51 -6.33 5.68
CA GLY A 87 1.84 -5.52 4.66
C GLY A 87 0.96 -4.46 5.29
N THR A 88 0.52 -3.51 4.49
CA THR A 88 -0.27 -2.35 4.94
C THR A 88 -1.48 -2.77 5.79
N PRO A 89 -1.80 -2.08 6.89
CA PRO A 89 -3.04 -2.27 7.62
C PRO A 89 -4.29 -2.25 6.73
N GLY A 90 -5.18 -3.24 6.88
CA GLY A 90 -6.48 -3.26 6.19
C GLY A 90 -6.49 -3.82 4.77
N ILE A 91 -5.37 -4.33 4.25
CA ILE A 91 -5.30 -4.87 2.88
C ILE A 91 -5.76 -6.32 2.73
N GLY A 92 -6.25 -6.95 3.79
CA GLY A 92 -6.75 -8.33 3.74
C GLY A 92 -5.72 -9.42 4.06
N LYS A 93 -4.64 -9.13 4.79
CA LYS A 93 -3.68 -10.18 5.24
C LYS A 93 -4.35 -11.33 5.97
N SER A 94 -5.14 -11.02 7.00
CA SER A 94 -5.87 -12.03 7.77
C SER A 94 -7.07 -12.61 7.01
N MET A 95 -7.94 -11.72 6.50
CA MET A 95 -9.18 -12.12 5.84
C MET A 95 -8.96 -12.88 4.52
N ALA A 96 -8.04 -12.44 3.66
CA ALA A 96 -7.78 -13.05 2.37
C ALA A 96 -6.61 -14.03 2.44
N ALA A 97 -5.39 -13.56 2.75
CA ALA A 97 -4.23 -14.45 2.73
C ALA A 97 -4.29 -15.54 3.81
N GLY A 98 -4.70 -15.21 5.04
CA GLY A 98 -4.91 -16.19 6.12
C GLY A 98 -5.96 -17.26 5.76
N SER A 99 -7.11 -16.85 5.22
CA SER A 99 -8.15 -17.79 4.79
C SER A 99 -7.73 -18.63 3.59
N TYR A 100 -7.00 -18.06 2.63
CA TYR A 100 -6.48 -18.79 1.47
C TYR A 100 -5.42 -19.81 1.86
N LEU A 101 -4.53 -19.45 2.78
CA LEU A 101 -3.58 -20.38 3.41
C LEU A 101 -4.31 -21.52 4.11
N LEU A 102 -5.33 -21.20 4.93
CA LEU A 102 -6.13 -22.23 5.61
C LEU A 102 -6.76 -23.19 4.60
N TYR A 103 -7.41 -22.66 3.56
CA TYR A 103 -8.04 -23.45 2.52
C TYR A 103 -7.05 -24.43 1.89
N HIS A 104 -5.90 -23.95 1.43
CA HIS A 104 -4.91 -24.79 0.76
C HIS A 104 -4.24 -25.79 1.70
N LEU A 105 -3.94 -25.42 2.95
CA LEU A 105 -3.33 -26.34 3.93
C LEU A 105 -4.28 -27.49 4.30
N LEU A 106 -5.59 -27.20 4.39
CA LEU A 106 -6.61 -28.23 4.62
C LEU A 106 -6.73 -29.20 3.43
N HIS A 107 -6.53 -28.71 2.21
CA HIS A 107 -6.54 -29.53 0.98
C HIS A 107 -5.16 -30.09 0.59
N TYR A 108 -4.12 -29.80 1.37
CA TYR A 108 -2.79 -30.37 1.15
C TYR A 108 -2.81 -31.88 1.36
N ASP A 109 -1.82 -32.58 0.82
CA ASP A 109 -1.67 -34.02 1.00
C ASP A 109 -1.70 -34.42 2.50
N ILE A 110 -2.66 -35.28 2.87
CA ILE A 110 -2.88 -35.72 4.24
C ILE A 110 -1.77 -36.63 4.76
N GLU A 111 -1.09 -37.36 3.88
CA GLU A 111 0.04 -38.22 4.26
C GLU A 111 1.24 -37.37 4.71
N LYS A 112 1.35 -36.15 4.16
CA LYS A 112 2.43 -35.21 4.47
C LYS A 112 2.07 -34.26 5.61
N LEU A 113 0.84 -33.75 5.62
CA LEU A 113 0.38 -32.73 6.56
C LEU A 113 -0.97 -33.10 7.18
N GLN A 114 -0.95 -33.58 8.42
CA GLN A 114 -2.14 -34.07 9.12
C GLN A 114 -2.87 -32.98 9.90
N VAL A 115 -2.17 -31.96 10.40
CA VAL A 115 -2.74 -30.95 11.31
C VAL A 115 -2.59 -29.53 10.75
N VAL A 116 -3.66 -28.74 10.84
CA VAL A 116 -3.60 -27.30 10.56
C VAL A 116 -4.12 -26.55 11.77
N VAL A 117 -3.41 -25.53 12.23
CA VAL A 117 -3.82 -24.69 13.34
C VAL A 117 -3.99 -23.26 12.85
N HIS A 118 -5.15 -22.65 13.11
CA HIS A 118 -5.34 -21.23 12.85
C HIS A 118 -5.67 -20.49 14.14
N CYS A 119 -4.75 -19.64 14.57
CA CYS A 119 -4.90 -18.78 15.74
C CYS A 119 -5.38 -17.39 15.33
N PHE A 120 -6.27 -16.81 16.14
CA PHE A 120 -6.78 -15.44 16.07
C PHE A 120 -6.53 -14.77 17.43
N GLY A 121 -5.28 -14.38 17.68
CA GLY A 121 -4.83 -14.03 19.03
C GLY A 121 -4.87 -15.23 19.97
N GLU A 122 -5.68 -15.16 21.03
CA GLU A 122 -5.76 -16.20 22.08
C GLU A 122 -6.63 -17.40 21.70
N LYS A 123 -7.53 -17.24 20.72
CA LYS A 123 -8.42 -18.32 20.27
C LYS A 123 -7.79 -19.05 19.10
N ALA A 124 -7.93 -20.37 19.05
CA ALA A 124 -7.44 -21.16 17.93
C ALA A 124 -8.44 -22.23 17.49
N TYR A 125 -8.35 -22.62 16.23
CA TYR A 125 -8.99 -23.79 15.67
C TYR A 125 -7.90 -24.78 15.24
N VAL A 126 -7.94 -25.98 15.81
CA VAL A 126 -7.04 -27.08 15.47
C VAL A 126 -7.81 -28.07 14.61
N PHE A 127 -7.41 -28.20 13.35
CA PHE A 127 -7.99 -29.09 12.37
C PHE A 127 -7.14 -30.36 12.29
N ASP A 128 -7.69 -31.47 12.78
CA ASP A 128 -7.11 -32.80 12.60
C ASP A 128 -7.75 -33.42 11.35
N LYS A 129 -6.98 -33.47 10.26
CA LYS A 129 -7.44 -34.02 8.97
C LYS A 129 -7.62 -35.53 9.03
N THR A 130 -6.87 -36.22 9.90
CA THR A 130 -6.94 -37.68 10.04
C THR A 130 -8.21 -38.11 10.76
N ALA A 131 -8.54 -37.43 11.86
CA ALA A 131 -9.78 -37.66 12.60
C ALA A 131 -10.99 -36.92 11.99
N GLN A 132 -10.76 -36.03 11.02
CA GLN A 132 -11.77 -35.12 10.44
C GLN A 132 -12.48 -34.29 11.51
N THR A 133 -11.74 -33.80 12.51
CA THR A 133 -12.28 -33.01 13.62
C THR A 133 -11.72 -31.60 13.66
N VAL A 134 -12.48 -30.70 14.28
CA VAL A 134 -12.05 -29.33 14.57
C VAL A 134 -12.21 -29.07 16.05
N THR A 135 -11.10 -28.82 16.73
CA THR A 135 -11.10 -28.44 18.15
C THR A 135 -10.99 -26.93 18.28
N LYS A 136 -11.94 -26.32 18.98
CA LYS A 136 -11.92 -24.89 19.28
C LYS A 136 -11.26 -24.65 20.64
N CYS A 137 -10.05 -24.09 20.62
CA CYS A 137 -9.32 -23.72 21.83
C CYS A 137 -9.67 -22.28 22.22
N LYS A 138 -10.08 -22.10 23.48
CA LYS A 138 -10.56 -20.80 23.99
C LYS A 138 -9.43 -19.86 24.40
N ASP A 139 -8.27 -20.42 24.71
CA ASP A 139 -7.08 -19.72 25.16
C ASP A 139 -5.81 -20.42 24.65
N LYS A 140 -4.68 -19.78 24.96
CA LYS A 140 -3.35 -20.21 24.52
C LYS A 140 -2.94 -21.55 25.14
N THR A 141 -3.21 -21.77 26.43
CA THR A 141 -2.83 -23.00 27.15
C THR A 141 -3.60 -24.22 26.64
N ALA A 142 -4.89 -24.07 26.34
CA ALA A 142 -5.68 -25.11 25.69
C ALA A 142 -5.14 -25.43 24.28
N THR A 143 -4.68 -24.42 23.55
CA THR A 143 -4.06 -24.60 22.23
C THR A 143 -2.76 -25.38 22.33
N GLU A 144 -1.89 -25.01 23.28
CA GLU A 144 -0.62 -25.69 23.57
C GLU A 144 -0.82 -27.17 23.85
N SER A 145 -1.69 -27.50 24.81
CA SER A 145 -1.93 -28.88 25.21
C SER A 145 -2.40 -29.78 24.06
N VAL A 146 -3.27 -29.26 23.18
CA VAL A 146 -3.77 -30.02 22.01
C VAL A 146 -2.67 -30.18 20.97
N VAL A 147 -1.91 -29.11 20.66
CA VAL A 147 -0.82 -29.15 19.68
C VAL A 147 0.29 -30.09 20.13
N ASP A 148 0.71 -30.02 21.39
CA ASP A 148 1.74 -30.90 21.97
C ASP A 148 1.30 -32.37 21.93
N GLY A 149 0.03 -32.64 22.25
CA GLY A 149 -0.52 -33.99 22.19
C GLY A 149 -0.53 -34.58 20.78
N LEU A 150 -0.82 -33.77 19.75
CA LEU A 150 -0.78 -34.20 18.35
C LEU A 150 0.66 -34.37 17.85
N TRP A 151 1.56 -33.47 18.25
CA TRP A 151 2.98 -33.56 17.92
C TRP A 151 3.65 -34.79 18.54
N LEU A 152 3.39 -35.11 19.82
CA LEU A 152 3.90 -36.30 20.50
C LEU A 152 3.44 -37.61 19.84
N ARG A 153 2.36 -37.59 19.07
CA ARG A 153 1.89 -38.71 18.24
C ARG A 153 2.61 -38.82 16.89
N GLY A 154 3.58 -37.95 16.63
CA GLY A 154 4.34 -37.93 15.38
C GLY A 154 3.62 -37.28 14.20
N MET A 155 2.56 -36.49 14.44
CA MET A 155 1.82 -35.83 13.36
C MET A 155 2.57 -34.58 12.89
N ASN A 156 2.55 -34.34 11.57
CA ASN A 156 3.06 -33.11 10.98
C ASN A 156 1.95 -32.06 10.94
N GLY A 157 2.29 -30.83 11.29
CA GLY A 157 1.33 -29.74 11.26
C GLY A 157 1.88 -28.41 10.77
N TYR A 158 0.94 -27.50 10.50
CA TYR A 158 1.23 -26.13 10.06
C TYR A 158 0.37 -25.12 10.83
N ILE A 159 0.99 -24.03 11.28
CA ILE A 159 0.37 -23.01 12.13
C ILE A 159 0.25 -21.69 11.37
N ILE A 160 -0.98 -21.18 11.24
CA ILE A 160 -1.28 -19.80 10.84
C ILE A 160 -1.58 -19.00 12.11
N TYR A 161 -0.68 -18.09 12.47
CA TYR A 161 -0.85 -17.25 13.65
C TYR A 161 -1.21 -15.82 13.26
N ASP A 162 -2.49 -15.49 13.32
CA ASP A 162 -2.99 -14.13 13.10
C ASP A 162 -2.94 -13.33 14.40
N VAL A 163 -2.07 -12.33 14.42
CA VAL A 163 -1.81 -11.57 15.64
C VAL A 163 -2.99 -10.65 15.95
N ALA A 164 -3.43 -10.62 17.21
CA ALA A 164 -4.47 -9.70 17.65
C ALA A 164 -3.93 -8.26 17.85
N LYS A 165 -4.84 -7.30 18.06
CA LYS A 165 -4.55 -5.85 18.24
C LYS A 165 -3.54 -5.49 19.35
N LYS A 166 -3.16 -6.41 20.26
CA LYS A 166 -2.35 -6.10 21.46
C LYS A 166 -0.84 -6.34 21.32
N GLY A 167 -0.31 -6.63 20.13
CA GLY A 167 1.15 -6.65 19.92
C GLY A 167 1.91 -7.71 20.73
N THR A 168 1.21 -8.62 21.41
CA THR A 168 1.85 -9.74 22.09
C THR A 168 2.46 -10.63 21.01
N PRO A 169 3.79 -10.84 21.00
CA PRO A 169 4.41 -11.77 20.09
C PRO A 169 3.71 -13.13 20.21
N PRO A 170 3.72 -13.95 19.14
CA PRO A 170 3.40 -15.36 19.30
C PRO A 170 4.23 -15.86 20.48
N ALA A 171 3.58 -16.39 21.50
CA ALA A 171 4.30 -16.86 22.67
C ALA A 171 5.36 -17.89 22.26
N THR A 172 6.41 -18.05 23.08
CA THR A 172 7.54 -18.97 22.83
C THR A 172 7.11 -20.40 22.46
N ILE A 173 5.93 -20.83 22.87
CA ILE A 173 5.23 -22.06 22.45
C ILE A 173 4.92 -22.19 20.95
N PHE A 174 4.83 -21.09 20.21
CA PHE A 174 4.74 -21.07 18.74
C PHE A 174 6.11 -21.05 18.06
N ILE A 175 7.20 -20.99 18.82
CA ILE A 175 8.52 -21.39 18.31
C ILE A 175 8.47 -22.91 18.39
N PRO A 176 8.20 -23.65 17.30
CA PRO A 176 8.00 -25.07 17.44
C PRO A 176 9.38 -25.67 17.76
N ALA A 177 9.55 -26.09 19.01
CA ALA A 177 10.38 -27.24 19.34
C ALA A 177 9.84 -28.52 18.66
N SER A 178 8.62 -28.45 18.10
CA SER A 178 7.88 -29.52 17.44
C SER A 178 8.22 -29.78 15.96
N GLY A 179 9.08 -28.98 15.32
CA GLY A 179 9.40 -29.19 13.90
C GLY A 179 8.28 -28.80 12.91
N TRP A 180 7.17 -28.23 13.38
CA TRP A 180 6.05 -27.83 12.52
C TRP A 180 6.31 -26.53 11.74
N GLY A 181 5.59 -26.36 10.64
CA GLY A 181 5.63 -25.13 9.85
C GLY A 181 4.81 -24.01 10.45
N MET A 182 5.23 -22.77 10.22
CA MET A 182 4.54 -21.60 10.76
C MET A 182 4.59 -20.38 9.84
N ILE A 183 3.45 -19.69 9.75
CA ILE A 183 3.36 -18.32 9.27
C ILE A 183 2.69 -17.42 10.31
N VAL A 184 3.33 -16.30 10.61
CA VAL A 184 2.74 -15.22 11.41
C VAL A 184 2.15 -14.19 10.46
N VAL A 185 0.85 -13.93 10.60
CA VAL A 185 0.13 -12.89 9.89
C VAL A 185 0.13 -11.63 10.75
N SER A 186 0.80 -10.59 10.28
CA SER A 186 1.08 -9.44 11.12
C SER A 186 -0.15 -8.55 11.33
N SER A 187 -0.32 -8.05 12.57
CA SER A 187 -1.42 -7.14 12.91
C SER A 187 -1.14 -5.71 12.45
N PRO A 188 -2.19 -4.93 12.15
CA PRO A 188 -2.07 -3.53 11.74
C PRO A 188 -1.52 -2.56 12.81
N LYS A 189 -1.39 -2.99 14.08
CA LYS A 189 -1.04 -2.13 15.23
C LYS A 189 0.31 -2.47 15.88
N VAL A 190 1.19 -3.16 15.16
CA VAL A 190 2.36 -3.77 15.77
C VAL A 190 3.63 -3.00 15.46
N SER A 191 4.23 -2.44 16.51
CA SER A 191 5.66 -2.18 16.56
C SER A 191 6.34 -3.55 16.71
N ASN A 192 7.49 -3.75 16.06
CA ASN A 192 8.45 -4.84 16.30
C ASN A 192 8.51 -6.06 15.33
N TYR A 193 8.21 -5.88 14.04
CA TYR A 193 8.41 -6.95 13.04
C TYR A 193 9.84 -7.49 12.98
N ASP A 194 10.84 -6.64 13.20
CA ASP A 194 12.26 -7.02 13.20
C ASP A 194 12.59 -7.92 14.39
N GLU A 195 12.11 -7.59 15.59
CA GLU A 195 12.25 -8.47 16.75
C GLU A 195 11.50 -9.78 16.54
N TRP A 196 10.30 -9.76 15.97
CA TRP A 196 9.57 -11.01 15.68
C TRP A 196 10.29 -11.86 14.64
N ALA A 197 10.81 -11.26 13.57
CA ALA A 197 11.62 -11.96 12.59
C ALA A 197 12.88 -12.56 13.22
N LYS A 198 13.56 -11.82 14.12
CA LYS A 198 14.72 -12.29 14.86
C LYS A 198 14.37 -13.42 15.84
N GLN A 199 13.36 -13.23 16.69
CA GLN A 199 12.89 -14.21 17.68
C GLN A 199 12.46 -15.53 17.01
N LEU A 200 11.70 -15.43 15.92
CA LEU A 200 11.21 -16.61 15.20
C LEU A 200 12.24 -17.20 14.23
N LYS A 201 13.34 -16.47 13.95
CA LYS A 201 14.23 -16.71 12.81
C LYS A 201 13.44 -16.81 11.49
N ALA A 202 12.42 -15.96 11.35
CA ALA A 202 11.45 -16.01 10.25
C ALA A 202 11.93 -15.22 9.03
N ARG A 203 11.71 -15.78 7.84
CA ARG A 203 11.86 -15.07 6.57
C ARG A 203 10.60 -14.24 6.29
N ARG A 204 10.77 -13.01 5.81
CA ARG A 204 9.66 -12.10 5.55
C ARG A 204 8.95 -12.46 4.24
N ILE A 205 7.66 -12.15 4.20
CA ILE A 205 6.87 -12.03 2.97
C ILE A 205 6.21 -10.65 3.02
N ILE A 206 6.51 -9.79 2.04
CA ILE A 206 5.98 -8.42 2.00
C ILE A 206 4.82 -8.35 1.01
N MET A 207 3.59 -8.26 1.51
CA MET A 207 2.37 -8.16 0.70
C MET A 207 2.06 -6.70 0.35
N ASN A 208 2.06 -6.40 -0.94
CA ASN A 208 1.69 -5.07 -1.43
C ASN A 208 0.19 -4.80 -1.28
N CYS A 209 -0.19 -3.52 -1.30
CA CYS A 209 -1.60 -3.15 -1.52
C CYS A 209 -2.08 -3.61 -2.91
N PRO A 210 -3.38 -3.93 -3.07
CA PRO A 210 -3.96 -4.18 -4.38
C PRO A 210 -3.85 -2.94 -5.29
N ASP A 211 -3.82 -3.16 -6.60
CA ASP A 211 -3.89 -2.08 -7.57
C ASP A 211 -5.34 -1.65 -7.88
N GLU A 212 -5.53 -0.61 -8.70
CA GLU A 212 -6.87 -0.14 -9.07
C GLU A 212 -7.71 -1.22 -9.76
N MET A 213 -7.08 -2.07 -10.56
CA MET A 213 -7.77 -3.09 -11.33
C MET A 213 -8.18 -4.29 -10.46
N ASP A 214 -7.37 -4.66 -9.48
CA ASP A 214 -7.73 -5.59 -8.41
C ASP A 214 -8.97 -5.10 -7.67
N VAL A 215 -8.95 -3.83 -7.21
CA VAL A 215 -10.09 -3.24 -6.50
C VAL A 215 -11.32 -3.13 -7.40
N LYS A 216 -11.15 -2.79 -8.68
CA LYS A 216 -12.24 -2.75 -9.66
C LYS A 216 -12.89 -4.11 -9.84
N ALA A 217 -12.09 -5.17 -9.91
CA ALA A 217 -12.60 -6.53 -10.01
C ALA A 217 -13.35 -6.93 -8.73
N MET A 218 -12.83 -6.60 -7.55
CA MET A 218 -13.52 -6.82 -6.26
C MET A 218 -14.86 -6.08 -6.21
N SER A 219 -14.86 -4.79 -6.60
CA SER A 219 -16.07 -3.95 -6.66
C SER A 219 -17.13 -4.53 -7.60
N THR A 220 -16.69 -5.04 -8.76
CA THR A 220 -17.56 -5.69 -9.75
C THR A 220 -18.22 -6.93 -9.16
N TRP A 221 -17.46 -7.78 -8.47
CA TRP A 221 -18.01 -8.97 -7.81
C TRP A 221 -18.97 -8.62 -6.66
N MET A 222 -18.59 -7.69 -5.78
CA MET A 222 -19.42 -7.29 -4.64
C MET A 222 -20.78 -6.72 -5.05
N LYS A 223 -20.88 -6.16 -6.27
CA LYS A 223 -22.13 -5.66 -6.85
C LYS A 223 -22.57 -6.47 -8.07
N GLN A 224 -22.25 -7.75 -8.11
CA GLN A 224 -22.76 -8.61 -9.19
C GLN A 224 -24.29 -8.70 -9.16
N GLY A 225 -24.91 -8.73 -10.34
CA GLY A 225 -26.36 -8.85 -10.48
C GLY A 225 -27.15 -7.53 -10.31
N VAL A 226 -26.50 -6.40 -10.03
CA VAL A 226 -27.15 -5.08 -10.04
C VAL A 226 -27.17 -4.49 -11.45
N LYS A 227 -27.99 -3.45 -11.67
CA LYS A 227 -28.03 -2.73 -12.96
C LYS A 227 -26.69 -2.03 -13.24
N THR A 228 -26.30 -1.95 -14.51
CA THR A 228 -25.05 -1.32 -14.95
C THR A 228 -24.84 0.09 -14.38
N ASP A 229 -25.90 0.90 -14.29
CA ASP A 229 -25.83 2.26 -13.75
C ASP A 229 -25.51 2.28 -12.25
N GLU A 230 -26.03 1.32 -11.48
CA GLU A 230 -25.76 1.20 -10.04
C GLU A 230 -24.33 0.71 -9.80
N GLN A 231 -23.86 -0.21 -10.64
CA GLN A 231 -22.48 -0.67 -10.61
C GLN A 231 -21.50 0.47 -10.93
N ALA A 232 -21.82 1.30 -11.92
CA ALA A 232 -21.02 2.48 -12.26
C ALA A 232 -20.99 3.50 -11.12
N LYS A 233 -22.13 3.76 -10.46
CA LYS A 233 -22.21 4.63 -9.27
C LYS A 233 -21.39 4.08 -8.11
N TYR A 234 -21.47 2.77 -7.83
CA TYR A 234 -20.69 2.13 -6.79
C TYR A 234 -19.19 2.20 -7.07
N TRP A 235 -18.77 1.93 -8.31
CA TRP A 235 -17.37 2.07 -8.70
C TRP A 235 -16.87 3.51 -8.57
N LYS A 236 -17.69 4.50 -8.94
CA LYS A 236 -17.36 5.93 -8.74
C LYS A 236 -17.13 6.24 -7.26
N MET A 237 -17.99 5.74 -6.36
CA MET A 237 -17.80 5.88 -4.91
C MET A 237 -16.48 5.24 -4.45
N VAL A 238 -16.19 4.00 -4.86
CA VAL A 238 -14.94 3.30 -4.50
C VAL A 238 -13.71 4.05 -5.00
N LYS A 239 -13.73 4.59 -6.24
CA LYS A 239 -12.66 5.44 -6.76
C LYS A 239 -12.45 6.69 -5.90
N THR A 240 -13.52 7.37 -5.52
CA THR A 240 -13.45 8.52 -4.60
C THR A 240 -12.82 8.13 -3.27
N HIS A 241 -13.18 6.99 -2.72
CA HIS A 241 -12.58 6.53 -1.46
C HIS A 241 -11.10 6.23 -1.63
N MET A 242 -10.72 5.50 -2.67
CA MET A 242 -9.32 5.22 -3.01
C MET A 242 -8.49 6.50 -3.21
N TYR A 243 -9.10 7.55 -3.73
CA TYR A 243 -8.43 8.83 -3.89
C TYR A 243 -7.97 9.41 -2.54
N PHE A 244 -8.84 9.42 -1.53
CA PHE A 244 -8.52 10.01 -0.23
C PHE A 244 -7.74 9.08 0.71
N VAL A 245 -7.96 7.76 0.64
CA VAL A 245 -7.42 6.81 1.62
C VAL A 245 -6.69 5.60 1.01
N GLY A 246 -6.47 5.62 -0.31
CA GLY A 246 -5.77 4.59 -1.08
C GLY A 246 -6.54 3.29 -1.27
N PRO A 247 -5.95 2.33 -2.02
CA PRO A 247 -6.54 1.02 -2.30
C PRO A 247 -6.45 0.09 -1.08
N ILE A 248 -7.13 0.45 0.01
CA ILE A 248 -7.20 -0.36 1.23
C ILE A 248 -8.64 -0.92 1.34
N PRO A 249 -8.89 -2.18 0.91
CA PRO A 249 -10.20 -2.82 0.91
C PRO A 249 -11.06 -2.55 2.14
N HIS A 250 -10.46 -2.60 3.34
CA HIS A 250 -11.17 -2.36 4.60
C HIS A 250 -11.82 -0.97 4.70
N HIS A 251 -11.33 0.03 3.98
CA HIS A 251 -11.78 1.43 4.10
C HIS A 251 -12.49 1.97 2.86
N ILE A 252 -12.54 1.23 1.74
CA ILE A 252 -13.01 1.79 0.46
C ILE A 252 -14.36 1.26 -0.01
N PHE A 253 -14.79 0.09 0.47
CA PHE A 253 -16.05 -0.52 0.03
C PHE A 253 -17.27 -0.12 0.87
N ASP A 254 -17.03 0.44 2.06
CA ASP A 254 -18.03 0.82 3.05
C ASP A 254 -17.87 2.30 3.45
N GLU A 255 -18.98 3.02 3.53
CA GLU A 255 -19.00 4.47 3.75
C GLU A 255 -18.63 4.84 5.20
N GLU A 256 -19.09 4.06 6.19
CA GLU A 256 -18.76 4.29 7.59
C GLU A 256 -17.25 4.11 7.83
N SER A 257 -16.71 3.00 7.34
CA SER A 257 -15.28 2.67 7.41
C SER A 257 -14.41 3.70 6.67
N PHE A 258 -14.90 4.23 5.54
CA PHE A 258 -14.26 5.33 4.82
C PHE A 258 -14.23 6.62 5.64
N ASN A 259 -15.36 6.99 6.24
CA ASN A 259 -15.49 8.20 7.05
C ASN A 259 -14.61 8.16 8.30
N GLU A 260 -14.57 7.01 8.99
CA GLU A 260 -13.65 6.78 10.12
C GLU A 260 -12.19 6.96 9.67
N ARG A 261 -11.82 6.34 8.54
CA ARG A 261 -10.46 6.46 8.00
C ARG A 261 -10.12 7.90 7.62
N CYS A 262 -11.05 8.64 7.03
CA CYS A 262 -10.88 10.06 6.72
C CYS A 262 -10.67 10.91 7.99
N GLY A 263 -11.37 10.59 9.08
CA GLY A 263 -11.14 11.22 10.39
C GLY A 263 -9.73 10.96 10.91
N ALA A 264 -9.29 9.69 10.87
CA ALA A 264 -7.96 9.29 11.30
C ALA A 264 -6.84 9.92 10.45
N VAL A 265 -7.05 10.02 9.13
CA VAL A 265 -6.16 10.71 8.20
C VAL A 265 -6.06 12.19 8.53
N ARG A 266 -7.20 12.87 8.75
CA ARG A 266 -7.21 14.30 9.11
C ARG A 266 -6.48 14.56 10.43
N PHE A 267 -6.65 13.68 11.40
CA PHE A 267 -5.90 13.73 12.66
C PHE A 267 -4.39 13.56 12.41
N ALA A 268 -4.00 12.50 11.69
CA ALA A 268 -2.59 12.22 11.41
C ALA A 268 -1.90 13.37 10.66
N LEU A 269 -2.59 13.94 9.67
CA LEU A 269 -2.11 15.11 8.95
C LEU A 269 -1.88 16.33 9.86
N LYS A 270 -2.76 16.57 10.85
CA LYS A 270 -2.59 17.67 11.82
C LYS A 270 -1.43 17.41 12.80
N SER A 271 -1.09 16.15 13.04
CA SER A 271 -0.02 15.75 13.96
C SER A 271 1.38 15.74 13.32
N ILE A 272 1.48 15.98 12.00
CA ILE A 272 2.77 16.04 11.31
C ILE A 272 3.67 17.11 11.92
N ASN A 273 4.89 16.73 12.26
CA ASN A 273 5.97 17.63 12.63
C ASN A 273 7.28 17.26 11.90
N GLU A 274 8.35 18.05 12.06
CA GLU A 274 9.62 17.83 11.36
C GLU A 274 10.22 16.44 11.60
N LEU A 275 10.10 15.91 12.83
CA LEU A 275 10.58 14.58 13.18
C LEU A 275 9.79 13.50 12.44
N THR A 276 8.46 13.61 12.43
CA THR A 276 7.59 12.66 11.71
C THR A 276 7.91 12.65 10.21
N VAL A 277 8.18 13.79 9.59
CA VAL A 277 8.53 13.87 8.15
C VAL A 277 9.86 13.22 7.84
N LYS A 278 10.89 13.44 8.66
CA LYS A 278 12.13 12.69 8.52
C LYS A 278 11.88 11.19 8.58
N GLU A 279 11.00 10.72 9.47
CA GLU A 279 10.65 9.30 9.57
C GLU A 279 9.80 8.78 8.38
N TYR A 280 8.92 9.61 7.81
CA TYR A 280 8.09 9.24 6.65
C TYR A 280 8.90 9.06 5.36
N PHE A 281 9.92 9.90 5.13
CA PHE A 281 10.56 10.07 3.82
C PHE A 281 12.06 9.75 3.78
N SER A 282 12.70 9.48 4.92
CA SER A 282 14.12 9.07 4.92
C SER A 282 14.24 7.61 4.49
N ARG A 283 14.75 7.39 3.28
CA ARG A 283 15.14 6.07 2.80
C ARG A 283 16.56 5.78 3.28
N GLY A 284 16.75 4.73 4.09
CA GLY A 284 18.09 4.20 4.37
C GLY A 284 18.63 4.30 5.80
N GLY A 285 17.78 4.33 6.83
CA GLY A 285 18.21 3.87 8.15
C GLY A 285 18.22 2.34 8.20
N GLU A 286 19.10 1.72 9.01
CA GLU A 286 19.22 0.26 9.24
C GLU A 286 17.95 -0.39 9.85
N SER A 287 16.82 0.31 9.89
CA SER A 287 15.57 -0.23 10.42
C SER A 287 14.36 0.37 9.70
N PRO A 288 13.54 -0.45 9.03
CA PRO A 288 12.23 -0.03 8.52
C PRO A 288 11.36 0.46 9.69
N TRP A 289 10.87 1.70 9.62
CA TRP A 289 10.25 2.38 10.75
C TRP A 289 8.91 1.78 11.21
N TYR A 290 8.60 2.04 12.49
CA TYR A 290 7.75 1.31 13.45
C TYR A 290 6.40 2.00 13.75
N SER A 291 5.39 1.24 14.21
CA SER A 291 3.96 1.58 14.08
C SER A 291 3.31 2.47 15.16
N GLU A 292 4.04 3.25 15.96
CA GLU A 292 3.45 3.92 17.14
C GLU A 292 2.84 5.30 16.85
N ASP A 293 3.11 5.86 15.67
CA ASP A 293 2.64 7.20 15.30
C ASP A 293 1.39 7.16 14.38
N PRO A 294 0.52 8.20 14.40
CA PRO A 294 -0.48 8.49 13.37
C PRO A 294 -0.03 8.27 11.92
N SER A 295 1.27 8.23 11.65
CA SER A 295 1.89 7.97 10.35
C SER A 295 1.43 6.79 9.54
N HIS A 296 1.13 5.65 10.15
CA HIS A 296 0.58 4.51 9.40
C HIS A 296 -0.80 4.81 8.77
N LYS A 297 -1.42 5.94 9.11
CA LYS A 297 -2.62 6.44 8.44
C LYS A 297 -2.34 7.08 7.09
N LEU A 298 -1.10 7.52 6.83
CA LEU A 298 -0.68 8.27 5.65
C LEU A 298 0.19 7.45 4.68
N VAL A 299 0.87 6.42 5.18
CA VAL A 299 1.77 5.57 4.38
C VAL A 299 1.32 4.12 4.25
N LYS A 300 1.76 3.49 3.17
CA LYS A 300 1.62 2.07 2.84
C LYS A 300 2.99 1.42 2.74
N ILE A 301 3.02 0.13 2.99
CA ILE A 301 4.19 -0.72 2.79
C ILE A 301 4.29 -1.05 1.30
N VAL A 302 5.47 -0.85 0.74
CA VAL A 302 5.83 -1.23 -0.63
C VAL A 302 6.98 -2.21 -0.58
N ARG A 303 6.80 -3.36 -1.23
CA ARG A 303 7.82 -4.39 -1.39
C ARG A 303 8.93 -3.91 -2.31
N GLU A 304 10.16 -4.18 -1.90
CA GLU A 304 11.36 -4.01 -2.68
C GLU A 304 12.14 -5.33 -2.73
N LEU A 305 12.68 -5.66 -3.89
CA LEU A 305 13.56 -6.81 -4.05
C LEU A 305 15.02 -6.34 -3.93
N TYR A 306 15.75 -6.94 -2.98
CA TYR A 306 17.17 -6.74 -2.84
C TYR A 306 17.88 -8.09 -2.85
N ALA A 307 18.54 -8.40 -3.97
CA ALA A 307 19.09 -9.72 -4.25
C ALA A 307 18.03 -10.82 -4.00
N ASP A 308 18.32 -11.78 -3.10
CA ASP A 308 17.44 -12.90 -2.74
C ASP A 308 16.54 -12.61 -1.52
N SER A 309 16.43 -11.35 -1.09
CA SER A 309 15.67 -10.95 0.09
C SER A 309 14.58 -9.92 -0.23
N GLU A 310 13.43 -10.05 0.44
CA GLU A 310 12.38 -9.04 0.37
C GLU A 310 12.61 -7.99 1.48
N MET A 311 12.81 -6.76 1.04
CA MET A 311 12.76 -5.58 1.89
C MET A 311 11.45 -4.83 1.65
N PHE A 312 11.19 -3.83 2.49
CA PHE A 312 10.08 -2.93 2.26
C PHE A 312 10.46 -1.52 2.67
N PHE A 313 9.80 -0.56 2.04
CA PHE A 313 9.85 0.85 2.42
C PHE A 313 8.42 1.39 2.52
N ASN A 314 8.29 2.53 3.21
CA ASN A 314 7.03 3.23 3.30
C ASN A 314 6.89 4.20 2.13
N ALA A 315 5.75 4.15 1.47
CA ALA A 315 5.36 5.14 0.47
C ALA A 315 4.04 5.79 0.89
N PRO A 316 3.72 7.01 0.45
CA PRO A 316 2.38 7.55 0.63
C PRO A 316 1.31 6.58 0.10
N ILE A 317 0.22 6.46 0.84
CA ILE A 317 -0.89 5.55 0.51
C ILE A 317 -1.45 5.85 -0.89
N CYS A 318 -1.68 7.13 -1.16
CA CYS A 318 -2.21 7.67 -2.40
C CYS A 318 -1.60 9.05 -2.70
N VAL A 319 -1.85 9.55 -3.91
CA VAL A 319 -1.34 10.85 -4.38
C VAL A 319 -1.87 12.01 -3.53
N TYR A 320 -3.13 11.97 -3.09
CA TYR A 320 -3.68 13.00 -2.20
C TYR A 320 -2.89 13.13 -0.90
N LEU A 321 -2.66 12.01 -0.21
CA LEU A 321 -1.95 12.02 1.07
C LEU A 321 -0.48 12.38 0.92
N LYS A 322 0.13 12.00 -0.19
CA LYS A 322 1.48 12.44 -0.57
C LYS A 322 1.56 13.97 -0.61
N GLU A 323 0.66 14.62 -1.34
CA GLU A 323 0.67 16.08 -1.51
C GLU A 323 0.28 16.82 -0.22
N GLU A 324 -0.76 16.36 0.48
CA GLU A 324 -1.22 16.96 1.74
C GLU A 324 -0.19 16.86 2.87
N THR A 325 0.55 15.74 2.92
CA THR A 325 1.65 15.57 3.88
C THR A 325 2.79 16.52 3.51
N PHE A 326 3.08 16.66 2.22
CA PHE A 326 4.14 17.52 1.73
C PHE A 326 3.86 19.01 1.97
N GLU A 327 2.66 19.48 1.67
CA GLU A 327 2.27 20.87 1.87
C GLU A 327 2.35 21.29 3.34
N ARG A 328 1.94 20.40 4.25
CA ARG A 328 2.09 20.64 5.69
C ARG A 328 3.55 20.69 6.10
N PHE A 329 4.37 19.79 5.60
CA PHE A 329 5.80 19.81 5.87
C PHE A 329 6.46 21.12 5.46
N LEU A 330 6.22 21.60 4.24
CA LEU A 330 6.80 22.85 3.73
C LEU A 330 6.43 24.06 4.59
N ARG A 331 5.28 24.05 5.28
CA ARG A 331 4.89 25.12 6.20
C ARG A 331 5.62 25.05 7.54
N LEU A 332 6.15 23.89 7.91
CA LEU A 332 6.77 23.62 9.20
C LEU A 332 8.29 23.75 9.19
N THR A 333 8.95 23.52 8.05
CA THR A 333 10.41 23.52 7.98
C THR A 333 11.00 24.82 7.44
N GLU A 334 12.05 25.29 8.12
CA GLU A 334 13.01 26.21 7.54
C GLU A 334 13.69 25.59 6.31
N TYR A 335 14.06 26.43 5.34
CA TYR A 335 14.63 26.05 4.04
C TYR A 335 15.78 25.03 4.15
N ASN A 336 16.62 25.14 5.18
CA ASN A 336 17.76 24.25 5.41
C ASN A 336 17.36 22.84 5.88
N SER A 337 16.26 22.70 6.61
CA SER A 337 15.74 21.38 7.01
C SER A 337 15.09 20.66 5.83
N PHE A 338 14.46 21.40 4.92
CA PHE A 338 13.93 20.85 3.67
C PHE A 338 15.04 20.29 2.77
N LEU A 339 16.13 21.05 2.56
CA LEU A 339 17.26 20.58 1.75
C LEU A 339 17.92 19.33 2.33
N LYS A 340 18.05 19.24 3.67
CA LYS A 340 18.57 18.03 4.32
C LYS A 340 17.68 16.81 4.09
N LEU A 341 16.35 16.99 4.13
CA LEU A 341 15.41 15.90 3.84
C LEU A 341 15.46 15.49 2.37
N LEU A 342 15.52 16.45 1.45
CA LEU A 342 15.65 16.21 0.02
C LEU A 342 16.92 15.38 -0.27
N LEU A 343 18.05 15.75 0.34
CA LEU A 343 19.31 15.02 0.21
C LEU A 343 19.27 13.63 0.87
N ALA A 344 18.47 13.45 1.92
CA ALA A 344 18.26 12.15 2.58
C ALA A 344 17.27 11.24 1.83
N SER A 345 16.38 11.81 1.01
CA SER A 345 15.45 11.04 0.17
C SER A 345 16.15 10.53 -1.08
N LYS A 346 16.42 9.22 -1.16
CA LYS A 346 16.91 8.59 -2.40
C LYS A 346 15.73 8.16 -3.30
N ASP A 347 15.95 8.27 -4.61
CA ASP A 347 15.19 7.63 -5.69
C ASP A 347 13.83 8.25 -6.07
N ILE A 348 12.71 7.59 -5.73
CA ILE A 348 11.36 7.92 -6.26
C ILE A 348 10.84 9.25 -5.71
N ILE A 349 11.27 9.59 -4.50
CA ILE A 349 10.73 10.70 -3.72
C ILE A 349 11.41 12.02 -4.08
N PHE A 350 12.65 11.98 -4.60
CA PHE A 350 13.40 13.17 -4.99
C PHE A 350 12.78 13.94 -6.17
N PRO A 351 12.43 13.31 -7.32
CA PRO A 351 11.78 14.02 -8.44
C PRO A 351 10.45 14.65 -8.03
N ILE A 352 9.72 13.97 -7.16
CA ILE A 352 8.44 14.41 -6.60
C ILE A 352 8.63 15.66 -5.72
N PHE A 353 9.58 15.61 -4.79
CA PHE A 353 9.90 16.75 -3.94
C PHE A 353 10.35 17.92 -4.78
N PHE A 354 11.18 17.66 -5.79
CA PHE A 354 11.69 18.65 -6.71
C PHE A 354 10.56 19.32 -7.50
N GLU A 355 9.64 18.55 -8.09
CA GLU A 355 8.50 19.09 -8.86
C GLU A 355 7.62 20.00 -7.99
N CYS A 356 7.14 19.51 -6.84
CA CYS A 356 6.26 20.31 -5.97
C CYS A 356 6.99 21.54 -5.40
N PHE A 357 8.26 21.40 -5.00
CA PHE A 357 9.06 22.52 -4.52
C PHE A 357 9.33 23.54 -5.62
N ALA A 358 9.68 23.10 -6.82
CA ALA A 358 9.95 23.97 -7.97
C ALA A 358 8.69 24.73 -8.38
N LEU A 359 7.53 24.07 -8.43
CA LEU A 359 6.24 24.72 -8.70
C LEU A 359 5.93 25.78 -7.63
N LYS A 360 6.03 25.43 -6.35
CA LYS A 360 5.78 26.40 -5.27
C LYS A 360 6.77 27.55 -5.26
N SER A 361 8.01 27.34 -5.68
CA SER A 361 9.01 28.41 -5.76
C SER A 361 8.59 29.53 -6.72
N PHE A 362 7.67 29.29 -7.67
CA PHE A 362 7.07 30.35 -8.49
C PHE A 362 6.17 31.31 -7.70
N THR A 363 5.85 31.02 -6.43
CA THR A 363 5.21 31.99 -5.54
C THR A 363 6.18 33.02 -4.94
N GLU A 364 7.48 32.86 -5.15
CA GLU A 364 8.52 33.74 -4.61
C GLU A 364 9.09 34.68 -5.69
N SER A 365 8.95 36.00 -5.48
CA SER A 365 9.40 37.03 -6.45
C SER A 365 10.88 36.86 -6.82
N ALA A 366 11.74 36.59 -5.83
CA ALA A 366 13.17 36.41 -6.03
C ALA A 366 13.48 35.21 -6.94
N PHE A 367 12.78 34.09 -6.75
CA PHE A 367 12.94 32.90 -7.59
C PHE A 367 12.49 33.15 -9.02
N VAL A 368 11.32 33.77 -9.20
CA VAL A 368 10.80 34.06 -10.56
C VAL A 368 11.70 35.05 -11.30
N LYS A 369 12.22 36.08 -10.63
CA LYS A 369 13.21 37.00 -11.21
C LYS A 369 14.48 36.28 -11.65
N ALA A 370 15.00 35.36 -10.83
CA ALA A 370 16.18 34.58 -11.16
C ALA A 370 15.92 33.59 -12.31
N MET A 371 14.70 33.04 -12.40
CA MET A 371 14.30 32.08 -13.42
C MET A 371 13.81 32.72 -14.71
N ALA A 372 13.40 33.99 -14.71
CA ALA A 372 12.83 34.69 -15.87
C ALA A 372 13.64 34.48 -17.15
N ASN A 373 14.96 34.64 -17.08
CA ASN A 373 15.85 34.47 -18.25
C ASN A 373 16.12 33.00 -18.61
N LYS A 374 15.69 32.05 -17.79
CA LYS A 374 15.87 30.60 -17.97
C LYS A 374 14.58 29.87 -18.37
N LEU A 375 13.42 30.54 -18.30
CA LEU A 375 12.17 29.94 -18.77
C LEU A 375 12.28 29.64 -20.27
N THR A 376 11.73 28.51 -20.70
CA THR A 376 11.64 28.16 -22.12
C THR A 376 10.16 28.11 -22.50
N GLU A 377 9.79 28.81 -23.55
CA GLU A 377 8.43 28.78 -24.07
C GLU A 377 8.14 27.42 -24.72
N LEU A 378 6.99 26.84 -24.42
CA LEU A 378 6.52 25.66 -25.14
C LEU A 378 6.12 26.07 -26.56
N GLU A 379 6.75 25.47 -27.56
CA GLU A 379 6.43 25.75 -28.95
C GLU A 379 5.04 25.20 -29.30
N PRO A 380 4.14 26.02 -29.88
CA PRO A 380 2.86 25.52 -30.34
C PRO A 380 3.08 24.51 -31.49
N PRO A 381 2.23 23.46 -31.60
CA PRO A 381 2.36 22.46 -32.67
C PRO A 381 2.14 23.02 -34.09
N THR A 382 1.59 24.23 -34.21
CA THR A 382 1.50 24.98 -35.48
C THR A 382 2.64 25.99 -35.58
N ARG A 383 3.16 26.25 -36.79
CA ARG A 383 4.28 27.17 -37.15
C ARG A 383 4.16 28.65 -36.70
N ARG A 384 3.34 28.97 -35.70
CA ARG A 384 3.27 30.29 -35.09
C ARG A 384 4.48 30.50 -34.18
N GLN A 385 5.10 31.67 -34.27
CA GLN A 385 6.20 32.06 -33.40
C GLN A 385 5.71 32.08 -31.94
N ALA A 386 6.47 31.43 -31.05
CA ALA A 386 6.18 31.46 -29.62
C ALA A 386 6.27 32.90 -29.11
N LYS A 387 5.26 33.34 -28.35
CA LYS A 387 5.30 34.64 -27.65
C LYS A 387 6.12 34.49 -26.37
N PRO A 388 6.94 35.49 -25.99
CA PRO A 388 7.68 35.44 -24.74
C PRO A 388 6.73 35.21 -23.55
N CYS A 389 7.12 34.33 -22.64
CA CYS A 389 6.33 34.08 -21.43
C CYS A 389 6.20 35.38 -20.61
N VAL A 390 5.00 35.65 -20.08
CA VAL A 390 4.74 36.88 -19.32
C VAL A 390 5.62 36.99 -18.09
N LEU A 391 6.01 35.87 -17.49
CA LEU A 391 6.95 35.86 -16.36
C LEU A 391 8.38 36.29 -16.76
N LYS A 392 8.76 36.23 -18.04
CA LYS A 392 10.01 36.83 -18.52
C LYS A 392 9.95 38.34 -18.57
N LEU A 393 8.82 38.87 -19.05
CA LEU A 393 8.61 40.29 -19.27
C LEU A 393 8.32 41.02 -17.96
N ASN A 394 7.47 40.43 -17.12
CA ASN A 394 6.96 41.00 -15.89
C ASN A 394 7.01 39.96 -14.75
N PRO A 395 8.20 39.65 -14.19
CA PRO A 395 8.36 38.69 -13.11
C PRO A 395 7.51 39.00 -11.86
N GLU A 396 7.16 40.26 -11.63
CA GLU A 396 6.35 40.69 -10.48
C GLU A 396 4.91 40.17 -10.49
N LEU A 397 4.42 39.79 -11.67
CA LEU A 397 3.08 39.24 -11.87
C LEU A 397 2.98 37.74 -11.56
N HIS A 398 4.00 37.19 -10.89
CA HIS A 398 3.99 35.83 -10.40
C HIS A 398 2.84 35.56 -9.42
N PRO A 399 2.35 34.31 -9.34
CA PRO A 399 1.33 33.94 -8.38
C PRO A 399 1.81 34.17 -6.95
N LYS A 400 0.91 34.50 -6.03
CA LYS A 400 1.25 34.73 -4.61
C LYS A 400 0.80 33.59 -3.71
N VAL A 401 -0.12 32.77 -4.20
CA VAL A 401 -0.71 31.65 -3.46
C VAL A 401 -0.62 30.41 -4.33
N TYR A 402 -0.52 29.25 -3.69
CA TYR A 402 -0.51 27.95 -4.34
C TYR A 402 -1.70 27.12 -3.84
N GLU A 403 -2.43 26.48 -4.76
CA GLU A 403 -3.59 25.65 -4.46
C GLU A 403 -3.64 24.39 -5.35
N GLY A 404 -3.93 23.24 -4.73
CA GLY A 404 -4.25 22.02 -5.47
C GLY A 404 -5.69 22.02 -6.01
N LEU A 405 -5.84 21.56 -7.26
CA LEU A 405 -7.14 21.33 -7.90
C LEU A 405 -7.47 19.84 -7.95
N VAL A 406 -8.53 19.47 -7.24
CA VAL A 406 -9.16 18.16 -7.39
C VAL A 406 -10.01 18.11 -8.67
N PRO A 407 -10.15 16.93 -9.31
CA PRO A 407 -11.09 16.75 -10.40
C PRO A 407 -12.49 17.21 -10.01
N SER A 408 -13.20 17.81 -10.97
CA SER A 408 -14.57 18.33 -10.75
C SER A 408 -15.53 17.28 -10.20
N GLU A 409 -15.31 16.00 -10.52
CA GLU A 409 -16.07 14.87 -9.99
C GLU A 409 -15.99 14.70 -8.47
N TYR A 410 -14.96 15.25 -7.83
CA TYR A 410 -14.72 15.20 -6.39
C TYR A 410 -14.91 16.56 -5.70
N GLU A 411 -15.18 17.64 -6.44
CA GLU A 411 -15.55 18.93 -5.85
C GLU A 411 -17.04 18.97 -5.51
N THR A 412 -17.35 19.18 -4.23
CA THR A 412 -18.75 19.30 -3.76
C THR A 412 -19.35 20.67 -4.03
N LYS A 413 -18.54 21.66 -4.40
CA LYS A 413 -18.94 23.04 -4.70
C LYS A 413 -18.14 23.53 -5.90
N ILE A 414 -18.80 24.33 -6.75
CA ILE A 414 -18.11 25.04 -7.84
C ILE A 414 -17.05 25.96 -7.21
N ARG A 415 -15.77 25.66 -7.44
CA ARG A 415 -14.68 26.50 -6.96
C ARG A 415 -14.64 27.81 -7.74
N LYS A 416 -14.51 28.93 -7.02
CA LYS A 416 -14.17 30.22 -7.63
C LYS A 416 -12.67 30.25 -7.89
N ILE A 417 -12.30 30.33 -9.16
CA ILE A 417 -10.92 30.49 -9.59
C ILE A 417 -10.52 31.97 -9.43
N ASN A 418 -9.40 32.21 -8.77
CA ASN A 418 -8.90 33.53 -8.44
C ASN A 418 -7.64 33.87 -9.27
N TYR A 419 -7.42 35.16 -9.51
CA TYR A 419 -6.19 35.66 -10.12
C TYR A 419 -5.02 35.55 -9.16
N GLY A 420 -3.81 35.35 -9.70
CA GLY A 420 -2.58 35.28 -8.90
C GLY A 420 -2.47 34.05 -8.01
N VAL A 421 -3.30 33.02 -8.23
CA VAL A 421 -3.23 31.72 -7.55
C VAL A 421 -2.66 30.68 -8.52
N LEU A 422 -1.59 30.01 -8.11
CA LEU A 422 -0.98 28.89 -8.82
C LEU A 422 -1.76 27.61 -8.53
N TYR A 423 -2.47 27.14 -9.54
CA TYR A 423 -3.26 25.93 -9.52
C TYR A 423 -2.47 24.73 -10.04
N LYS A 424 -2.36 23.68 -9.24
CA LYS A 424 -1.82 22.39 -9.68
C LYS A 424 -2.97 21.42 -10.01
N PRO A 425 -3.15 20.99 -11.27
CA PRO A 425 -4.10 19.95 -11.62
C PRO A 425 -3.69 18.61 -11.01
N TRP A 426 -4.67 17.87 -10.50
CA TRP A 426 -4.45 16.53 -9.94
C TRP A 426 -4.12 15.45 -10.99
N VAL A 427 -4.65 15.57 -12.21
CA VAL A 427 -4.43 14.57 -13.26
C VAL A 427 -2.99 14.72 -13.75
N THR A 428 -2.13 13.73 -13.54
CA THR A 428 -0.73 13.75 -14.03
C THR A 428 -0.65 13.76 -15.56
N ASN A 429 -1.74 13.41 -16.23
CA ASN A 429 -1.93 13.52 -17.68
C ASN A 429 -2.83 14.71 -18.05
N PHE A 430 -2.95 15.72 -17.18
CA PHE A 430 -3.63 16.97 -17.55
C PHE A 430 -2.89 17.53 -18.77
N PRO A 431 -3.60 17.78 -19.88
CA PRO A 431 -2.92 18.01 -21.14
C PRO A 431 -2.07 19.28 -21.03
N LEU A 432 -0.75 19.08 -21.15
CA LEU A 432 0.32 20.04 -21.44
C LEU A 432 1.05 20.73 -20.27
N VAL A 433 0.52 20.79 -19.05
CA VAL A 433 1.13 21.60 -17.96
C VAL A 433 1.00 20.96 -16.57
N ASP A 434 2.02 21.10 -15.74
CA ASP A 434 2.06 20.64 -14.35
C ASP A 434 1.40 21.61 -13.38
N ALA A 435 1.32 22.90 -13.72
CA ALA A 435 0.55 23.90 -12.98
C ALA A 435 0.16 25.07 -13.89
N PHE A 436 -0.83 25.88 -13.48
CA PHE A 436 -1.22 27.08 -14.20
C PHE A 436 -1.75 28.17 -13.26
N PHE A 437 -1.73 29.42 -13.70
CA PHE A 437 -2.40 30.52 -13.00
C PHE A 437 -3.01 31.52 -13.97
N PHE A 438 -3.99 32.28 -13.49
CA PHE A 438 -4.60 33.36 -14.23
C PHE A 438 -4.04 34.69 -13.78
N MET A 439 -3.76 35.55 -14.75
CA MET A 439 -3.36 36.92 -14.53
C MET A 439 -4.54 37.86 -14.74
N GLU A 440 -4.60 38.90 -13.92
CA GLU A 440 -5.54 40.00 -14.09
C GLU A 440 -5.07 40.88 -15.26
N SER A 441 -5.48 40.50 -16.48
CA SER A 441 -5.15 41.18 -17.73
C SER A 441 -6.36 41.25 -18.65
N ASN A 442 -6.37 42.19 -19.61
CA ASN A 442 -7.39 42.27 -20.64
C ASN A 442 -6.73 42.19 -22.04
N PRO A 443 -6.90 41.08 -22.79
CA PRO A 443 -7.65 39.88 -22.45
C PRO A 443 -6.99 39.06 -21.33
N MET A 444 -7.77 38.20 -20.66
CA MET A 444 -7.29 37.33 -19.59
C MET A 444 -6.15 36.43 -20.07
N THR A 445 -5.05 36.39 -19.32
CA THR A 445 -3.90 35.55 -19.65
C THR A 445 -3.82 34.36 -18.71
N LEU A 446 -3.75 33.16 -19.27
CA LEU A 446 -3.38 31.94 -18.55
C LEU A 446 -1.90 31.67 -18.79
N VAL A 447 -1.17 31.42 -17.70
CA VAL A 447 0.23 31.00 -17.74
C VAL A 447 0.30 29.57 -17.25
N GLY A 448 0.86 28.69 -18.07
CA GLY A 448 1.10 27.28 -17.76
C GLY A 448 2.58 27.00 -17.51
N LEU A 449 2.86 26.17 -16.51
CA LEU A 449 4.20 25.71 -16.14
C LEU A 449 4.35 24.23 -16.45
N GLN A 450 5.46 23.84 -17.06
CA GLN A 450 5.83 22.45 -17.30
C GLN A 450 7.27 22.21 -16.83
N MET A 451 7.48 21.10 -16.15
CA MET A 451 8.73 20.61 -15.59
C MET A 451 9.13 19.32 -16.34
N THR A 452 10.34 19.29 -16.89
CA THR A 452 10.81 18.25 -17.81
C THR A 452 11.18 16.90 -17.16
N THR A 453 10.78 16.63 -15.91
CA THR A 453 11.09 15.37 -15.21
C THR A 453 10.12 14.21 -15.54
N ALA A 454 9.01 14.45 -16.24
CA ALA A 454 8.09 13.39 -16.65
C ALA A 454 8.58 12.69 -17.94
N SER A 455 8.57 11.35 -17.96
CA SER A 455 9.13 10.54 -19.06
C SER A 455 8.42 10.66 -20.40
N GLN A 456 7.17 11.15 -20.44
CA GLN A 456 6.44 11.63 -21.64
C GLN A 456 5.03 12.07 -21.24
N HIS A 457 4.58 13.25 -21.67
CA HIS A 457 3.14 13.58 -21.70
C HIS A 457 2.56 13.08 -23.02
N HIS A 458 2.20 11.80 -23.09
CA HIS A 458 1.52 11.27 -24.27
C HIS A 458 0.12 11.89 -24.37
N THR A 459 -0.03 12.87 -25.25
CA THR A 459 -1.33 13.27 -25.78
C THR A 459 -1.68 12.25 -26.86
N THR A 460 -2.51 11.25 -26.52
CA THR A 460 -3.35 10.63 -27.54
C THR A 460 -4.62 11.46 -27.58
N ALA A 461 -4.86 12.13 -28.70
CA ALA A 461 -6.15 12.75 -28.96
C ALA A 461 -7.21 11.64 -28.91
N SER A 462 -8.03 11.65 -27.87
CA SER A 462 -9.27 10.86 -27.81
C SER A 462 -10.34 11.49 -28.67
#